data_AF-A0A7C8YY72-F1
#
_entry.id   AF-A0A7C8YY72-F1
#
_cell.length_a   1.000
_cell.length_b   1.000
_cell.length_c   1.000
_cell.angle_alpha   90.00
_cell.angle_beta   90.00
_cell.angle_gamma   90.00
#
_symmetry.space_group_name_H-M   'P 1'
#
loop_
_entity.id
_entity.type
_entity.pdbx_description
1 polymer ?
#
loop_
_entity_poly.entity_id
_entity_poly.type
_entity_poly.pdbx_seq_one_letter_code
_entity_poly.pdbx_strand_id
1 'polypeptide(L)'
;RTVRGMIPHKTKRGAAALARLKVYEGVPPPYDKIKRMVVPDALKVLRLQKGHKYCLLGRLSKEVGWNHYDTIRELEEKRKERSQVAYQRKKQLTRLRVKAEKAAEEKLGSQLDVLASVKY
;
A
#
# COMPACT_ATOMS: atom_id res chain seq x y z
N ARG A 1 8.44 -17.94 6.02
CA ARG A 1 8.22 -19.34 6.47
C ARG A 1 6.80 -19.83 6.17
N THR A 2 5.75 -19.13 6.61
CA THR A 2 4.34 -19.55 6.45
C THR A 2 3.94 -19.86 5.00
N VAL A 3 4.21 -18.93 4.07
CA VAL A 3 3.87 -19.13 2.64
C VAL A 3 4.58 -20.34 2.03
N ARG A 4 5.82 -20.62 2.44
CA ARG A 4 6.56 -21.82 2.01
C ARG A 4 5.82 -23.12 2.41
N GLY A 5 5.19 -23.14 3.59
CA GLY A 5 4.42 -24.29 4.06
C GLY A 5 3.12 -24.51 3.30
N MET A 6 2.54 -23.46 2.73
CA MET A 6 1.29 -23.50 1.94
C MET A 6 1.52 -23.90 0.48
N ILE A 7 2.78 -23.93 0.02
CA ILE A 7 3.15 -24.25 -1.36
C ILE A 7 3.90 -25.59 -1.37
N PRO A 8 3.74 -26.44 -2.41
CA PRO A 8 4.54 -27.65 -2.59
C PRO A 8 6.00 -27.32 -2.96
N HIS A 9 6.72 -26.66 -2.06
CA HIS A 9 8.04 -26.04 -2.25
C HIS A 9 9.17 -27.03 -2.55
N LYS A 10 8.96 -28.33 -2.28
CA LYS A 10 9.88 -29.40 -2.65
C LYS A 10 9.86 -29.71 -4.16
N THR A 11 8.79 -29.34 -4.86
CA THR A 11 8.68 -29.50 -6.33
C THR A 11 9.33 -28.32 -7.05
N LYS A 12 9.84 -28.55 -8.28
CA LYS A 12 10.40 -27.47 -9.11
C LYS A 12 9.42 -26.31 -9.31
N ARG A 13 8.13 -26.62 -9.51
CA ARG A 13 7.04 -25.63 -9.63
C ARG A 13 6.88 -24.79 -8.35
N GLY A 14 6.88 -25.44 -7.19
CA GLY A 14 6.74 -24.73 -5.91
C GLY A 14 7.95 -23.87 -5.58
N ALA A 15 9.16 -24.34 -5.89
CA ALA A 15 10.38 -23.55 -5.75
C ALA A 15 10.33 -22.29 -6.64
N ALA A 16 9.90 -22.42 -7.91
CA ALA A 16 9.71 -21.30 -8.82
C ALA A 16 8.63 -20.31 -8.33
N ALA A 17 7.53 -20.80 -7.75
CA ALA A 17 6.51 -19.93 -7.15
C ALA A 17 7.06 -19.12 -5.98
N LEU A 18 7.87 -19.74 -5.10
CA LEU A 18 8.49 -19.06 -3.98
C LEU A 18 9.52 -18.01 -4.44
N ALA A 19 10.26 -18.28 -5.51
CA ALA A 19 11.22 -17.32 -6.08
C ALA A 19 10.56 -16.04 -6.62
N ARG A 20 9.28 -16.09 -7.00
CA ARG A 20 8.51 -14.90 -7.43
C ARG A 20 8.06 -14.04 -6.25
N LEU A 21 7.96 -14.61 -5.05
CA LEU A 21 7.54 -13.89 -3.86
C LEU A 21 8.72 -13.13 -3.27
N LYS A 22 8.55 -11.81 -3.13
CA LYS A 22 9.48 -10.94 -2.41
C LYS A 22 8.80 -10.39 -1.16
N VAL A 23 9.46 -10.48 -0.02
CA VAL A 23 8.96 -9.99 1.28
C VAL A 23 10.03 -9.09 1.90
N TYR A 24 9.61 -7.94 2.40
CA TYR A 24 10.49 -6.93 2.98
C TYR A 24 9.94 -6.46 4.33
N GLU A 25 10.83 -6.02 5.20
CA GLU A 25 10.48 -5.30 6.44
C GLU A 25 10.42 -3.79 6.13
N GLY A 26 9.38 -3.11 6.62
CA GLY A 26 9.07 -1.75 6.19
C GLY A 26 8.72 -1.67 4.70
N VAL A 27 8.92 -0.50 4.09
CA VAL A 27 8.66 -0.29 2.65
C VAL A 27 9.91 0.30 1.99
N PRO A 28 10.78 -0.55 1.41
CA PRO A 28 12.02 -0.10 0.79
C PRO A 28 11.77 0.56 -0.58
N PRO A 29 12.70 1.41 -1.06
CA PRO A 29 12.73 1.84 -2.45
C PRO A 29 12.85 0.63 -3.40
N PRO A 30 12.13 0.60 -4.54
CA PRO A 30 11.28 1.64 -5.13
C PRO A 30 9.79 1.59 -4.69
N TYR A 31 9.41 0.69 -3.79
CA TYR A 31 8.00 0.43 -3.44
C TYR A 31 7.37 1.52 -2.55
N ASP A 32 8.19 2.39 -1.97
CA ASP A 32 7.76 3.54 -1.18
C ASP A 32 6.95 4.55 -2.01
N LYS A 33 7.23 4.66 -3.30
CA LYS A 33 6.56 5.57 -4.24
C LYS A 33 5.36 4.96 -4.98
N ILE A 34 5.18 3.64 -4.88
CA ILE A 34 4.15 2.90 -5.61
C ILE A 34 2.88 2.79 -4.74
N LYS A 35 1.70 2.80 -5.37
CA LYS A 35 0.43 2.54 -4.68
C LYS A 35 0.44 1.09 -4.18
N ARG A 36 0.41 0.92 -2.85
CA ARG A 36 0.33 -0.39 -2.20
C ARG A 36 -1.13 -0.86 -2.19
N MET A 37 -1.32 -2.14 -2.48
CA MET A 37 -2.62 -2.80 -2.46
C MET A 37 -2.88 -3.46 -1.11
N VAL A 38 -4.15 -3.65 -0.79
CA VAL A 38 -4.63 -4.29 0.44
C VAL A 38 -5.52 -5.45 0.03
N VAL A 39 -5.40 -6.58 0.74
CA VAL A 39 -6.30 -7.73 0.58
C VAL A 39 -7.36 -7.63 1.69
N PRO A 40 -8.62 -7.26 1.39
CA PRO A 40 -9.66 -7.06 2.41
C PRO A 40 -9.87 -8.30 3.27
N ASP A 41 -9.80 -9.47 2.65
CA ASP A 41 -10.00 -10.76 3.31
C ASP A 41 -8.95 -11.10 4.38
N ALA A 42 -7.82 -10.39 4.40
CA ALA A 42 -6.77 -10.56 5.40
C ALA A 42 -6.75 -9.44 6.45
N LEU A 43 -7.67 -8.47 6.37
CA LEU A 43 -7.67 -7.33 7.29
C LEU A 43 -8.21 -7.72 8.67
N LYS A 44 -7.40 -7.46 9.71
CA LYS A 44 -7.78 -7.66 11.11
C LYS A 44 -9.12 -7.01 11.47
N VAL A 45 -9.36 -5.78 11.03
CA VAL A 45 -10.59 -5.04 11.35
C VAL A 45 -11.85 -5.70 10.79
N LEU A 46 -11.73 -6.45 9.70
CA LEU A 46 -12.83 -7.16 9.07
C LEU A 46 -12.97 -8.60 9.59
N ARG A 47 -11.85 -9.24 9.96
CA ARG A 47 -11.82 -10.65 10.34
C ARG A 47 -11.90 -10.92 11.84
N LEU A 48 -11.60 -9.93 12.68
CA LEU A 48 -11.58 -10.08 14.14
C LEU A 48 -12.64 -9.21 14.79
N GLN A 49 -13.43 -9.79 15.69
CA GLN A 49 -14.44 -9.07 16.47
C GLN A 49 -13.79 -8.04 17.41
N LYS A 50 -14.53 -6.96 17.69
CA LYS A 50 -14.10 -5.92 18.63
C LYS A 50 -13.89 -6.53 20.02
N GLY A 51 -12.80 -6.15 20.68
CA GLY A 51 -12.47 -6.62 22.04
C GLY A 51 -11.52 -7.83 22.10
N HIS A 52 -11.32 -8.54 20.99
CA HIS A 52 -10.38 -9.67 20.96
C HIS A 52 -8.93 -9.19 20.90
N LYS A 53 -8.09 -9.77 21.78
CA LYS A 53 -6.65 -9.49 21.83
C LYS A 53 -5.96 -10.06 20.59
N TYR A 54 -4.95 -9.35 20.10
CA TYR A 54 -4.13 -9.77 18.97
C TYR A 54 -2.66 -9.44 19.23
N CYS A 55 -1.77 -10.13 18.50
CA CYS A 55 -0.34 -9.91 18.57
C CYS A 55 0.15 -9.20 17.30
N LEU A 56 1.12 -8.30 17.45
CA LEU A 56 1.83 -7.70 16.32
C LEU A 56 3.09 -8.52 16.04
N LEU A 57 3.22 -9.01 14.80
CA LEU A 57 4.35 -9.83 14.39
C LEU A 57 5.70 -9.12 14.65
N GLY A 58 5.80 -7.82 14.39
CA GLY A 58 7.02 -7.06 14.64
C GLY A 58 7.45 -7.05 16.11
N ARG A 59 6.49 -6.93 17.04
CA ARG A 59 6.78 -6.98 18.48
C ARG A 59 7.24 -8.37 18.90
N LEU A 60 6.52 -9.40 18.47
CA LEU A 60 6.90 -10.79 18.72
C LEU A 60 8.30 -11.08 18.19
N SER A 61 8.59 -10.67 16.96
CA SER A 61 9.92 -10.82 16.34
C SER A 61 11.02 -10.18 17.18
N LYS A 62 10.80 -8.96 17.71
CA LYS A 62 11.76 -8.30 18.60
C LYS A 62 12.02 -9.12 19.87
N GLU A 63 10.96 -9.59 20.52
CA GLU A 63 11.04 -10.36 21.76
C GLU A 63 11.78 -11.69 21.57
N VAL A 64 11.69 -12.31 20.39
CA VAL A 64 12.42 -13.54 20.05
C VAL A 64 13.84 -13.30 19.48
N GLY A 65 14.35 -12.07 19.55
CA GLY A 65 15.74 -11.74 19.20
C GLY A 65 15.96 -11.12 17.82
N TRP A 66 14.92 -10.58 17.17
CA TRP A 66 15.13 -9.81 15.94
C TRP A 66 15.62 -8.39 16.23
N ASN A 67 16.88 -8.12 15.89
CA ASN A 67 17.60 -6.89 16.29
C ASN A 67 17.23 -5.64 15.49
N HIS A 68 16.64 -5.77 14.30
CA HIS A 68 16.43 -4.62 13.40
C HIS A 68 15.11 -3.87 13.63
N TYR A 69 14.36 -4.24 14.67
CA TYR A 69 13.05 -3.64 14.94
C TYR A 69 13.11 -2.11 15.07
N ASP A 70 14.04 -1.60 15.89
CA ASP A 70 14.14 -0.16 16.16
C ASP A 70 14.67 0.60 14.92
N THR A 71 15.63 0.03 14.20
CA THR A 71 16.15 0.60 12.94
C THR A 71 15.04 0.73 11.88
N ILE A 72 14.22 -0.31 11.68
CA ILE A 72 13.12 -0.27 10.71
C ILE A 72 12.07 0.77 11.12
N ARG A 73 11.79 0.91 12.41
CA ARG A 73 10.85 1.92 12.93
C ARG A 73 11.31 3.33 12.55
N GLU A 74 12.56 3.67 12.79
CA GLU A 74 13.13 4.98 12.44
C GLU A 74 13.11 5.26 10.94
N LEU A 75 13.44 4.25 10.11
CA LEU A 75 13.39 4.38 8.65
C LEU A 75 11.96 4.59 8.14
N GLU A 76 10.98 3.92 8.74
CA GLU A 76 9.56 4.06 8.42
C GLU A 76 9.00 5.43 8.82
N GLU A 77 9.47 6.02 9.92
CA GLU A 77 9.12 7.39 10.32
C GLU A 77 9.62 8.40 9.27
N LYS A 78 10.90 8.34 8.91
CA LYS A 78 11.48 9.18 7.83
C LYS A 78 10.76 8.99 6.49
N ARG A 79 10.28 7.78 6.20
CA ARG A 79 9.48 7.51 4.99
C ARG A 79 8.10 8.15 5.08
N LYS A 80 7.41 8.07 6.21
CA LYS A 80 6.08 8.67 6.41
C LYS A 80 6.12 10.19 6.31
N GLU A 81 7.15 10.83 6.84
CA GLU A 81 7.37 12.27 6.70
C GLU A 81 7.48 12.68 5.22
N ARG A 82 8.34 12.00 4.46
CA ARG A 82 8.48 12.24 3.01
C ARG A 82 7.16 11.99 2.26
N SER A 83 6.45 10.92 2.61
CA SER A 83 5.13 10.61 2.04
C SER A 83 4.09 11.68 2.37
N GLN A 84 4.13 12.28 3.56
CA GLN A 84 3.21 13.32 3.97
C GLN A 84 3.42 14.59 3.15
N VAL A 85 4.67 15.01 2.93
CA VAL A 85 5.00 16.16 2.06
C VAL A 85 4.47 15.92 0.63
N ALA A 86 4.73 14.73 0.07
CA ALA A 86 4.23 14.36 -1.26
C ALA A 86 2.69 14.37 -1.33
N TYR A 87 2.02 13.90 -0.28
CA TYR A 87 0.56 13.90 -0.19
C TYR A 87 -0.02 15.32 -0.13
N GLN A 88 0.56 16.22 0.66
CA GLN A 88 0.10 17.62 0.73
C GLN A 88 0.24 18.32 -0.63
N ARG A 89 1.37 18.13 -1.31
CA ARG A 89 1.57 18.63 -2.69
C ARG A 89 0.52 18.06 -3.64
N LYS A 90 0.25 16.75 -3.59
CA LYS A 90 -0.77 16.10 -4.41
C LYS A 90 -2.17 16.69 -4.14
N LYS A 91 -2.52 16.89 -2.86
CA LYS A 91 -3.81 17.49 -2.46
C LYS A 91 -3.99 18.91 -3.00
N GLN A 92 -2.94 19.73 -2.95
CA GLN A 92 -2.95 21.08 -3.54
C GLN A 92 -3.13 21.02 -5.06
N LEU A 93 -2.39 20.16 -5.76
CA LEU A 93 -2.51 19.98 -7.20
C LEU A 93 -3.90 19.47 -7.60
N THR A 94 -4.49 18.54 -6.85
CA THR A 94 -5.87 18.09 -7.09
C THR A 94 -6.87 19.23 -6.93
N ARG A 95 -6.72 20.10 -5.92
CA ARG A 95 -7.59 21.29 -5.77
C ARG A 95 -7.47 22.24 -6.96
N LEU A 96 -6.25 22.51 -7.42
CA LEU A 96 -6.01 23.36 -8.58
C LEU A 96 -6.59 22.74 -9.86
N ARG A 97 -6.42 21.42 -10.04
CA ARG A 97 -7.00 20.68 -11.15
C ARG A 97 -8.52 20.82 -11.19
N VAL A 98 -9.21 20.63 -10.06
CA VAL A 98 -10.68 20.78 -10.00
C VAL A 98 -11.10 22.21 -10.33
N LYS A 99 -10.36 23.23 -9.90
CA LYS A 99 -10.65 24.63 -10.29
C LYS A 99 -10.46 24.85 -11.79
N ALA A 100 -9.41 24.30 -12.37
CA ALA A 100 -9.14 24.40 -13.80
C ALA A 100 -10.18 23.64 -14.64
N GLU A 101 -10.61 22.46 -14.19
CA GLU A 101 -11.68 21.68 -14.83
C GLU A 101 -12.98 22.49 -14.87
N LYS A 102 -13.38 23.13 -13.76
CA LYS A 102 -14.56 24.01 -13.71
C LYS A 102 -14.45 25.23 -14.64
N ALA A 103 -13.29 25.87 -14.70
CA ALA A 103 -13.08 27.00 -15.60
C ALA A 103 -13.06 26.60 -17.09
N ALA A 104 -12.69 25.35 -17.39
CA ALA A 104 -12.69 24.81 -18.75
C ALA A 104 -14.07 24.28 -19.17
N GLU A 105 -14.93 23.91 -18.22
CA GLU A 105 -16.29 23.42 -18.46
C GLU A 105 -17.12 24.41 -19.28
N GLU A 106 -17.06 25.70 -18.94
CA GLU A 106 -17.71 26.78 -19.70
C GLU A 106 -17.25 26.85 -21.16
N LYS A 107 -16.01 26.42 -21.46
CA LYS A 107 -15.42 26.46 -22.81
C LYS A 107 -15.67 25.20 -23.62
N LEU A 108 -15.76 24.03 -22.97
CA LEU A 108 -15.96 22.76 -23.67
C LEU A 108 -17.44 22.50 -24.01
N GLY A 109 -18.41 23.05 -23.25
CA GLY A 109 -19.83 23.00 -23.59
C GLY A 109 -20.33 21.62 -24.04
N SER A 110 -20.84 21.54 -25.28
CA SER A 110 -21.44 20.33 -25.87
C SER A 110 -20.48 19.15 -26.06
N GLN A 111 -19.16 19.37 -26.06
CA GLN A 111 -18.18 18.30 -26.16
C GLN A 111 -18.12 17.43 -24.90
N LEU A 112 -18.51 17.98 -23.74
CA LEU A 112 -18.57 17.22 -22.50
C LEU A 112 -19.71 16.19 -22.49
N ASP A 113 -20.84 16.49 -23.15
CA ASP A 113 -21.98 15.57 -23.25
C ASP A 113 -21.63 14.31 -24.05
N VAL A 114 -20.85 14.48 -25.11
CA VAL A 114 -20.30 13.36 -25.90
C VAL A 114 -19.34 12.54 -25.04
N LEU A 115 -18.45 13.18 -24.29
CA LEU A 115 -17.51 12.49 -23.39
C LEU A 115 -18.21 11.78 -22.23
N ALA A 116 -19.31 12.34 -21.72
CA ALA A 116 -20.10 11.74 -20.64
C ALA A 116 -20.72 10.41 -21.07
N SER A 117 -21.15 10.28 -22.34
CA SER A 117 -21.70 9.02 -22.88
C SER A 117 -20.70 7.86 -22.94
N VAL A 118 -19.39 8.18 -22.96
CA VAL A 118 -18.29 7.19 -23.05
C VAL A 118 -17.60 6.98 -21.68
N LYS A 119 -17.85 7.85 -20.70
CA LYS A 119 -17.20 7.82 -19.39
C LYS A 119 -17.98 6.92 -18.43
N TYR A 120 -17.34 5.82 -18.00
CA TYR A 120 -17.83 4.92 -16.94
C TYR A 120 -17.75 5.55 -15.54
#